data_AF-I2CQ87-F1
#
_entry.id   AF-I2CQ87-F1
#
_cell.length_a   1.000
_cell.length_b   1.000
_cell.length_c   1.000
_cell.angle_alpha   90.00
_cell.angle_beta   90.00
_cell.angle_gamma   90.00
#
_symmetry.space_group_name_H-M   'P 1'
#
loop_
_entity.id
_entity.type
_entity.pdbx_description
1 polymer ?
#
loop_
_entity_poly.entity_id
_entity_poly.type
_entity_poly.pdbx_seq_one_letter_code
_entity_poly.pdbx_strand_id
1 'polypeptide(L)'
;ESEYVSSHLHEWIDLIFGWKQRGPPAEAARNVFYYLTYEGAVDVDRIDDPVLKEATEAQIRHYGQTPSQLFSQPHPPRLPLHDTVQPLGASLASLTHLRAYTPPQHLLRNLSLPAFSHCPSTFASPSGSTA
;
A
#
# COMPACT_ATOMS: atom_id res chain seq x y z
N GLU A 1 9.50 -2.79 14.49
CA GLU A 1 9.73 -1.77 13.45
C GLU A 1 10.15 -0.45 14.07
N SER A 2 11.08 0.30 13.44
CA SER A 2 11.64 1.56 13.98
C SER A 2 11.10 2.81 13.27
N GLU A 3 11.21 3.95 13.94
CA GLU A 3 10.83 5.26 13.38
C GLU A 3 11.73 5.65 12.20
N TYR A 4 13.02 5.29 12.27
CA TYR A 4 13.98 5.48 11.18
C TYR A 4 13.58 4.72 9.92
N VAL A 5 13.19 3.44 10.04
CA VAL A 5 12.72 2.67 8.87
C VAL A 5 11.45 3.31 8.33
N SER A 6 10.54 3.74 9.20
CA SER A 6 9.28 4.36 8.80
C SER A 6 9.47 5.64 7.99
N SER A 7 10.43 6.50 8.36
CA SER A 7 10.70 7.75 7.63
C SER A 7 11.40 7.52 6.29
N HIS A 8 12.22 6.48 6.14
CA HIS A 8 13.01 6.23 4.92
C HIS A 8 12.43 5.12 4.01
N LEU A 9 11.38 4.41 4.44
CA LEU A 9 10.83 3.30 3.66
C LEU A 9 10.41 3.71 2.23
N HIS A 10 9.89 4.93 2.07
CA HIS A 10 9.50 5.48 0.78
C HIS A 10 10.65 5.48 -0.24
N GLU A 11 11.90 5.66 0.21
CA GLU A 11 13.08 5.63 -0.65
C GLU A 11 13.37 4.22 -1.19
N TRP A 12 13.13 3.19 -0.37
CA TRP A 12 13.22 1.80 -0.82
C TRP A 12 12.08 1.44 -1.77
N ILE A 13 10.85 1.92 -1.50
CA ILE A 13 9.72 1.73 -2.41
C ILE A 13 10.01 2.38 -3.77
N ASP A 14 10.63 3.56 -3.79
CA ASP A 14 11.06 4.24 -5.02
C ASP A 14 12.03 3.40 -5.88
N LEU A 15 12.90 2.61 -5.24
CA LEU A 15 13.84 1.72 -5.92
C LEU A 15 13.15 0.48 -6.51
N ILE A 16 12.23 -0.12 -5.75
CA ILE A 16 11.64 -1.41 -6.12
C ILE A 16 10.41 -1.27 -7.01
N PHE A 17 9.57 -0.26 -6.78
CA PHE A 17 8.29 -0.08 -7.48
C PHE A 17 8.15 1.28 -8.16
N GLY A 18 9.02 2.23 -7.82
CA GLY A 18 8.86 3.62 -8.18
C GLY A 18 9.77 4.11 -9.30
N TRP A 19 9.96 5.42 -9.32
CA TRP A 19 10.65 6.13 -10.39
C TRP A 19 12.16 5.82 -10.49
N LYS A 20 12.77 5.23 -9.46
CA LYS A 20 14.19 4.81 -9.45
C LYS A 20 14.40 3.35 -9.87
N GLN A 21 13.36 2.67 -10.35
CA GLN A 21 13.48 1.28 -10.81
C GLN A 21 14.16 1.16 -12.20
N ARG A 22 13.97 2.14 -13.09
CA ARG A 22 14.44 2.10 -14.48
C ARG A 22 15.01 3.44 -14.96
N GLY A 23 15.76 3.41 -16.06
CA GLY A 23 16.29 4.60 -16.74
C GLY A 23 17.42 5.32 -15.98
N PRO A 24 17.71 6.58 -16.32
CA PRO A 24 18.79 7.36 -15.69
C PRO A 24 18.71 7.44 -14.15
N PRO A 25 17.52 7.53 -13.52
CA PRO A 25 17.40 7.48 -12.06
C PRO A 25 17.91 6.17 -11.44
N ALA A 26 17.68 5.03 -12.10
CA ALA A 26 18.16 3.73 -11.63
C ALA A 26 19.68 3.62 -11.74
N GLU A 27 20.27 4.14 -12.81
CA GLU A 27 21.74 4.19 -12.98
C GLU A 27 22.39 5.05 -11.89
N ALA A 28 21.83 6.24 -11.63
CA ALA A 28 22.32 7.13 -10.57
C ALA A 28 22.21 6.48 -9.18
N ALA A 29 21.17 5.69 -8.94
CA ALA A 29 20.97 4.94 -7.70
C ALA A 29 21.69 3.58 -7.65
N ARG A 30 22.41 3.19 -8.72
CA ARG A 30 23.06 1.86 -8.87
C ARG A 30 22.07 0.69 -8.71
N ASN A 31 20.87 0.85 -9.26
CA ASN A 31 19.73 -0.06 -9.14
C ASN A 31 19.33 -0.67 -10.51
N VAL A 32 20.31 -0.94 -11.37
CA VAL A 32 20.08 -1.56 -12.68
C VAL A 32 20.35 -3.05 -12.59
N PHE A 33 19.37 -3.86 -12.96
CA PHE A 33 19.43 -5.32 -12.98
C PHE A 33 19.58 -5.84 -14.41
N TYR A 34 19.73 -7.16 -14.55
CA TYR A 34 19.85 -7.80 -15.85
C TYR A 34 18.56 -7.66 -16.67
N TYR A 35 18.66 -7.39 -17.97
CA TYR A 35 17.51 -6.98 -18.78
C TYR A 35 16.32 -7.96 -18.74
N LEU A 36 16.57 -9.27 -18.67
CA LEU A 36 15.51 -10.30 -18.58
C LEU A 36 14.70 -10.27 -17.27
N THR A 37 15.20 -9.58 -16.25
CA THR A 37 14.47 -9.44 -14.97
C THR A 37 13.31 -8.45 -15.08
N TYR A 38 13.34 -7.55 -16.05
CA TYR A 38 12.29 -6.55 -16.24
C TYR A 38 11.12 -7.11 -17.06
N GLU A 39 9.91 -6.83 -16.59
CA GLU A 39 8.68 -7.15 -17.30
C GLU A 39 8.69 -6.56 -18.72
N GLY A 40 8.32 -7.41 -19.70
CA GLY A 40 8.19 -7.02 -21.10
C GLY A 40 9.51 -6.83 -21.85
N ALA A 41 10.66 -7.19 -21.26
CA ALA A 41 11.96 -7.04 -21.91
C ALA A 41 12.14 -7.98 -23.12
N VAL A 42 11.53 -9.17 -23.09
CA VAL A 42 11.57 -10.16 -24.17
C VAL A 42 10.19 -10.81 -24.31
N ASP A 43 9.75 -10.94 -25.56
CA ASP A 43 8.57 -11.73 -25.92
C ASP A 43 8.99 -13.18 -26.18
N VAL A 44 8.77 -14.04 -25.18
CA VAL A 44 9.24 -15.44 -25.16
C VAL A 44 8.56 -16.28 -26.24
N ASP A 45 7.35 -15.91 -26.68
CA ASP A 45 6.61 -16.63 -27.70
C ASP A 45 7.08 -16.33 -29.12
N ARG A 46 7.87 -15.26 -29.29
CA ARG A 46 8.49 -14.90 -30.58
C ARG A 46 9.85 -15.54 -30.80
N ILE A 47 10.35 -16.34 -29.86
CA ILE A 47 11.61 -17.06 -29.99
C ILE A 47 11.38 -18.36 -30.75
N ASP A 48 11.89 -18.44 -31.99
CA ASP A 48 11.73 -19.61 -32.87
C ASP A 48 12.59 -20.81 -32.42
N ASP A 49 13.77 -20.55 -31.87
CA ASP A 49 14.67 -21.62 -31.41
C ASP A 49 14.19 -22.20 -30.06
N PRO A 50 13.81 -23.49 -30.02
CA PRO A 50 13.29 -24.10 -28.79
C PRO A 50 14.32 -24.14 -27.66
N VAL A 51 15.61 -24.27 -27.97
CA VAL A 51 16.68 -24.33 -26.95
C VAL A 51 16.86 -22.95 -26.31
N LEU A 52 16.86 -21.90 -27.14
CA LEU A 52 16.96 -20.53 -26.67
C LEU A 52 15.71 -20.12 -25.86
N LYS A 53 14.52 -20.56 -26.29
CA LYS A 53 13.27 -20.32 -25.56
C LYS A 53 13.33 -20.93 -24.16
N GLU A 54 13.67 -22.21 -24.07
CA GLU A 54 13.78 -22.92 -22.78
C GLU A 54 14.84 -22.28 -21.86
N ALA A 55 16.00 -21.93 -22.41
CA ALA A 55 17.06 -21.25 -21.66
C ALA A 55 16.61 -19.88 -21.13
N THR A 56 15.88 -19.11 -21.94
CA THR A 56 15.35 -17.79 -21.55
C THR A 56 14.30 -17.92 -20.45
N GLU A 57 13.38 -18.88 -20.57
CA GLU A 57 12.37 -19.15 -19.54
C GLU A 57 13.01 -19.61 -18.22
N ALA A 58 14.01 -20.50 -18.30
CA ALA A 58 14.75 -20.95 -17.13
C ALA A 58 15.47 -19.77 -16.44
N GLN A 59 16.06 -18.86 -17.24
CA GLN A 59 16.71 -17.67 -16.72
C GLN A 59 15.73 -16.77 -15.96
N ILE A 60 14.56 -16.48 -16.55
CA ILE A 60 13.51 -15.66 -15.92
C ILE A 60 12.96 -16.33 -14.64
N ARG A 61 12.73 -17.64 -14.67
CA ARG A 61 12.19 -18.39 -13.52
C ARG A 61 13.13 -18.48 -12.34
N HIS A 62 14.44 -18.55 -12.57
CA HIS A 62 15.40 -18.89 -11.51
C HIS A 62 16.31 -17.75 -11.06
N TYR A 63 16.55 -16.73 -11.91
CA TYR A 63 17.56 -15.71 -11.63
C TYR A 63 17.01 -14.31 -11.32
N GLY A 64 15.69 -14.20 -11.14
CA GLY A 64 15.03 -13.03 -10.56
C GLY A 64 13.99 -12.40 -11.49
N GLN A 65 12.97 -11.84 -10.87
CA GLN A 65 11.90 -11.10 -11.52
C GLN A 65 11.71 -9.78 -10.79
N THR A 66 12.01 -8.67 -11.45
CA THR A 66 11.78 -7.33 -10.89
C THR A 66 10.28 -7.07 -10.89
N PRO A 67 9.68 -6.62 -9.77
CA PRO A 67 8.26 -6.28 -9.74
C PRO A 67 7.89 -5.21 -10.77
N SER A 68 6.62 -5.14 -11.16
CA SER A 68 6.13 -4.10 -12.05
C SER A 68 6.32 -2.71 -11.44
N GLN A 69 6.68 -1.73 -12.28
CA GLN A 69 6.77 -0.33 -11.87
C GLN A 69 5.35 0.22 -11.68
N LEU A 70 5.02 0.67 -10.48
CA LEU A 70 3.67 1.12 -10.13
C LEU A 70 3.48 2.62 -10.37
N PHE A 71 4.55 3.41 -10.29
CA PHE A 71 4.48 4.86 -10.43
C PHE A 71 5.80 5.45 -10.91
N SER A 72 5.73 6.64 -11.53
CA SER A 72 6.86 7.35 -12.14
C SER A 72 7.26 8.64 -11.40
N GLN A 73 6.55 8.98 -10.32
CA GLN A 73 6.87 10.12 -9.44
C GLN A 73 7.43 9.65 -8.09
N PRO A 74 8.11 10.50 -7.31
CA PRO A 74 8.58 10.14 -5.98
C PRO A 74 7.46 9.69 -5.04
N HIS A 75 7.67 8.58 -4.34
CA HIS A 75 6.73 8.09 -3.33
C HIS A 75 6.67 9.05 -2.14
N PRO A 76 5.47 9.42 -1.65
CA PRO A 76 5.35 10.31 -0.51
C PRO A 76 5.94 9.67 0.77
N PRO A 77 6.66 10.44 1.60
CA PRO A 77 7.16 9.93 2.87
C PRO A 77 6.00 9.62 3.83
N ARG A 78 6.21 8.67 4.72
CA ARG A 78 5.24 8.34 5.76
C ARG A 78 5.14 9.49 6.76
N LEU A 79 3.91 9.88 7.09
CA LEU A 79 3.66 10.85 8.16
C LEU A 79 4.05 10.26 9.53
N PRO A 80 4.64 11.07 10.43
CA PRO A 80 4.98 10.61 11.76
C PRO A 80 3.69 10.33 12.55
N LEU A 81 3.78 9.46 13.57
CA LEU A 81 2.61 8.98 14.30
C LEU A 81 1.78 10.12 14.89
N HIS A 82 2.44 11.15 15.44
CA HIS A 82 1.75 12.30 16.04
C HIS A 82 0.89 13.07 15.02
N ASP A 83 1.33 13.16 13.77
CA ASP A 83 0.59 13.82 12.69
C ASP A 83 -0.53 12.94 12.12
N THR A 84 -0.39 11.61 12.17
CA THR A 84 -1.44 10.68 11.70
C THR A 84 -2.64 10.58 12.65
N VAL A 85 -2.45 10.83 13.95
CA VAL A 85 -3.52 10.76 14.96
C VAL A 85 -4.34 12.06 15.00
N GLN A 86 -3.74 13.20 14.65
CA GLN A 86 -4.46 14.48 14.63
C GLN A 86 -5.68 14.52 13.68
N PRO A 87 -5.67 14.00 12.44
CA PRO A 87 -6.88 14.05 11.61
C PRO A 87 -8.04 13.21 12.15
N LEU A 88 -7.78 12.16 12.95
CA LEU A 88 -8.84 11.40 13.63
C LEU A 88 -9.26 12.03 14.97
N GLY A 89 -8.33 12.63 15.72
CA GLY A 89 -8.55 13.14 17.07
C GLY A 89 -8.91 14.62 17.16
N ALA A 90 -8.48 15.46 16.20
CA ALA A 90 -8.69 16.91 16.24
C ALA A 90 -10.13 17.32 15.93
N SER A 91 -10.94 16.42 15.39
CA SER A 91 -12.30 16.78 14.97
C SER A 91 -13.29 15.61 15.05
N LEU A 92 -13.36 14.95 16.20
CA LEU A 92 -14.54 14.13 16.54
C LEU A 92 -15.85 14.94 16.35
N ALA A 93 -15.80 16.27 16.51
CA ALA A 93 -16.90 17.18 16.25
C ALA A 93 -17.32 17.31 14.77
N SER A 94 -16.44 17.02 13.79
CA SER A 94 -16.81 16.97 12.35
C SER A 94 -17.13 15.56 11.85
N LEU A 95 -16.93 14.53 12.68
CA LEU A 95 -17.32 13.14 12.36
C LEU A 95 -18.78 12.85 12.78
N THR A 96 -19.62 13.87 12.91
CA THR A 96 -21.05 13.74 13.30
C THR A 96 -21.88 12.92 12.32
N HIS A 97 -21.46 12.85 11.05
CA HIS A 97 -22.14 12.08 10.01
C HIS A 97 -21.65 10.62 9.89
N LEU A 98 -20.53 10.27 10.55
CA LEU A 98 -20.03 8.89 10.55
C LEU A 98 -20.81 8.07 11.57
N ARG A 99 -21.74 7.26 11.09
CA ARG A 99 -22.35 6.21 11.91
C ARG A 99 -21.39 5.03 11.99
N ALA A 100 -21.21 4.49 13.19
CA ALA A 100 -20.55 3.21 13.36
C ALA A 100 -21.26 2.17 12.49
N TYR A 101 -20.52 1.57 11.55
CA TYR A 101 -21.05 0.45 10.77
C TYR A 101 -21.04 -0.79 11.65
N THR A 102 -22.22 -1.20 12.10
CA THR A 102 -22.41 -2.51 12.71
C THR A 102 -22.64 -3.50 11.58
N PRO A 103 -21.69 -4.41 11.29
CA PRO A 103 -21.90 -5.42 10.26
C PRO A 103 -23.13 -6.27 10.62
N PRO A 104 -23.97 -6.64 9.63
CA PRO A 104 -25.16 -7.44 9.87
C PRO A 104 -24.79 -8.78 10.52
N GLN A 105 -25.63 -9.24 11.47
CA GLN A 105 -25.29 -10.33 12.40
C GLN A 105 -24.87 -11.65 11.73
N HIS A 106 -25.30 -11.90 10.49
CA HIS A 106 -24.90 -13.08 9.73
C HIS A 106 -23.39 -13.11 9.40
N LEU A 107 -22.71 -11.96 9.39
CA LEU A 107 -21.26 -11.84 9.18
C LEU A 107 -20.44 -12.02 10.47
N LEU A 108 -21.08 -11.92 11.64
CA LEU A 108 -20.42 -12.03 12.95
C LEU A 108 -20.40 -13.46 13.51
N ARG A 109 -20.99 -14.42 12.79
CA ARG A 109 -21.27 -15.78 13.29
C ARG A 109 -20.02 -16.58 13.69
N ASN A 110 -18.85 -16.19 13.21
CA ASN A 110 -17.58 -16.90 13.45
C ASN A 110 -16.53 -16.08 14.21
N LEU A 111 -16.85 -14.85 14.65
CA LEU A 111 -15.93 -14.02 15.44
C LEU A 111 -16.42 -14.02 16.88
N SER A 112 -15.80 -14.82 17.74
CA SER A 112 -16.02 -14.78 19.18
C SER A 112 -15.41 -13.51 19.77
N LEU A 113 -16.01 -12.35 19.51
CA LEU A 113 -15.66 -11.12 20.18
C LEU A 113 -16.40 -11.06 21.52
N PRO A 114 -15.75 -10.61 22.61
CA PRO A 114 -16.43 -10.41 23.88
C PRO A 114 -17.55 -9.40 23.67
N ALA A 115 -18.74 -9.71 24.20
CA ALA A 115 -19.93 -8.87 24.06
C ALA A 115 -19.60 -7.43 24.50
N PHE A 116 -19.61 -6.50 23.54
CA PHE A 116 -19.67 -5.08 23.83
C PHE A 116 -21.02 -4.80 24.48
N SER A 117 -21.09 -4.96 25.80
CA SER A 117 -22.25 -4.62 26.59
C SER A 117 -22.36 -3.09 26.67
N HIS A 118 -23.44 -2.59 26.08
CA HIS A 118 -24.04 -1.27 26.32
C HIS A 118 -23.20 -0.04 25.93
N CYS A 119 -23.28 0.37 24.66
CA CYS A 119 -23.17 1.80 24.33
C CYS A 119 -24.50 2.47 24.70
N PRO A 120 -24.54 3.45 25.62
CA PRO A 120 -25.77 4.15 25.95
C PRO A 120 -26.17 5.05 24.76
N SER A 121 -27.30 4.72 24.14
CA SER A 121 -27.99 5.59 23.19
C SER A 121 -28.60 6.78 23.91
N THR A 122 -27.85 7.87 24.06
CA THR A 122 -28.43 9.16 24.46
C THR A 122 -27.67 10.30 23.79
N PHE A 123 -28.05 10.60 22.55
CA PHE A 123 -27.76 11.90 21.92
C PHE A 123 -28.91 12.83 22.31
N ALA A 124 -28.78 13.54 23.43
CA ALA A 124 -29.73 14.56 23.83
C ALA A 124 -29.64 15.73 22.83
N SER A 125 -30.75 16.02 22.15
CA SER A 125 -30.87 17.16 21.22
C SER A 125 -30.90 18.48 22.01
N PRO A 126 -30.27 19.57 21.54
CA PRO A 126 -30.51 20.88 22.11
C PRO A 126 -31.86 21.38 21.59
N SER A 127 -32.86 21.43 22.46
CA SER A 127 -34.09 22.19 22.18
C SER A 127 -33.76 23.68 22.32
N GLY A 128 -33.88 24.41 21.22
CA GLY A 128 -33.99 25.85 21.25
C GLY A 128 -35.34 26.26 21.84
N SER A 129 -35.35 27.28 22.69
CA SER A 129 -36.52 28.13 22.88
C SER A 129 -36.06 29.57 23.07
N THR A 130 -36.46 30.38 22.11
CA THR A 130 -36.51 31.84 22.14
C THR A 130 -37.56 32.27 23.18
N ALA A 131 -37.21 33.21 24.05
CA ALA A 131 -38.03 34.30 24.61
C ALA A 131 -37.23 35.01 25.71
#